data_AF-A0A7J7KXN7-F1
#
_entry.id   AF-A0A7J7KXN7-F1
#
_cell.length_a   1.000
_cell.length_b   1.000
_cell.length_c   1.000
_cell.angle_alpha   90.00
_cell.angle_beta   90.00
_cell.angle_gamma   90.00
#
_symmetry.space_group_name_H-M   'P 1'
#
loop_
_entity.id
_entity.type
_entity.pdbx_description
1 polymer ?
#
loop_
_entity_poly.entity_id
_entity_poly.type
_entity_poly.pdbx_seq_one_letter_code
_entity_poly.pdbx_strand_id
1 'polypeptide(L)'
;MRNQVKSPVNKTCSILPLGLQLQEIENLLCVKEVNTPNRFGGIGYLGFEKLTFVPIQCKMIDLSLVSVTEVDWLNNYHLQVWKKVSPLLEEGSVRDWLWNNTRPITKQ
;
A
#
# COMPACT_ATOMS: atom_id res chain seq x y z
N MET A 1 31.37 -4.46 27.26
CA MET A 1 30.14 -5.23 27.51
C MET A 1 29.00 -4.26 27.78
N ARG A 2 28.10 -4.03 26.83
CA ARG A 2 26.90 -3.21 27.04
C ARG A 2 25.70 -4.14 26.92
N ASN A 3 25.12 -4.45 28.07
CA ASN A 3 23.77 -4.99 28.14
C ASN A 3 22.80 -3.83 27.92
N GLN A 4 22.01 -3.91 26.86
CA GLN A 4 20.72 -3.25 26.74
C GLN A 4 19.79 -4.19 25.98
N VAL A 5 18.65 -4.51 26.60
CA VAL A 5 17.56 -5.31 26.03
C VAL A 5 16.29 -4.46 26.16
N LYS A 6 15.74 -3.99 25.04
CA LYS A 6 14.29 -4.09 24.66
C LYS A 6 13.87 -3.14 23.52
N SER A 7 12.94 -3.69 22.73
CA SER A 7 12.07 -3.17 21.66
C SER A 7 12.71 -2.95 20.28
N PRO A 8 12.23 -3.67 19.23
CA PRO A 8 12.78 -3.58 17.86
C PRO A 8 12.25 -2.38 17.05
N VAL A 9 11.46 -1.49 17.65
CA VAL A 9 10.94 -0.30 16.96
C VAL A 9 11.59 0.96 17.54
N ASN A 10 12.78 1.29 17.06
CA ASN A 10 13.35 2.63 17.18
C ASN A 10 13.81 3.07 15.78
N LYS A 11 12.88 3.71 15.07
CA LYS A 11 13.11 4.44 13.82
C LYS A 11 14.17 5.51 14.08
N THR A 12 15.33 5.40 13.45
CA THR A 12 16.31 6.49 13.38
C THR A 12 16.25 7.03 11.96
N CYS A 13 15.52 8.13 11.76
CA CYS A 13 15.41 8.79 10.45
C CYS A 13 16.55 9.81 10.33
N SER A 14 17.51 9.51 9.45
CA SER A 14 18.62 10.42 9.15
C SER A 14 18.18 11.34 8.01
N ILE A 15 17.96 12.61 8.31
CA ILE A 15 17.80 13.67 7.31
C ILE A 15 19.14 13.86 6.60
N LEU A 16 19.25 13.40 5.36
CA LEU A 16 20.37 13.74 4.48
C LEU A 16 20.11 15.11 3.84
N PRO A 17 21.14 15.96 3.68
CA PRO A 17 21.02 17.37 3.24
C PRO A 17 20.73 17.56 1.75
N LEU A 18 20.40 16.48 1.02
CA LEU A 18 19.93 16.54 -0.35
C LEU A 18 18.42 16.34 -0.29
N GLY A 19 17.63 17.27 -0.83
CA GLY A 19 16.16 17.31 -0.75
C GLY A 19 15.39 16.13 -1.40
N LEU A 20 15.90 14.90 -1.29
CA LEU A 20 15.14 13.68 -1.46
C LEU A 20 14.23 13.49 -0.25
N GLN A 21 12.93 13.73 -0.43
CA GLN A 21 11.93 13.13 0.43
C GLN A 21 11.92 11.63 0.13
N LEU A 22 12.58 10.84 0.98
CA LEU A 22 12.41 9.39 0.96
C LEU A 22 10.95 9.09 1.31
N GLN A 23 10.18 8.60 0.34
CA GLN A 23 8.85 8.06 0.60
C GLN A 23 9.00 6.61 1.06
N GLU A 24 8.84 6.39 2.36
CA GLU A 24 8.66 5.06 2.91
C GLU A 24 7.21 4.62 2.62
N ILE A 25 7.04 3.58 1.82
CA ILE A 25 5.74 2.92 1.61
C ILE A 25 5.66 1.77 2.60
N GLU A 26 4.82 1.92 3.63
CA GLU A 26 4.62 0.92 4.70
C GLU A 26 3.21 0.34 4.62
N ASN A 27 3.11 -0.97 4.38
CA ASN A 27 1.83 -1.70 4.38
C ASN A 27 1.83 -2.79 5.45
N LEU A 28 0.77 -2.85 6.26
CA LEU A 28 0.55 -3.95 7.18
C LEU A 28 -0.12 -5.12 6.45
N LEU A 29 0.47 -6.30 6.58
CA LEU A 29 -0.02 -7.55 6.00
C LEU A 29 -0.31 -8.57 7.10
N CYS A 30 -1.41 -9.30 6.97
CA CYS A 30 -1.77 -10.42 7.83
C CYS A 30 -1.56 -11.74 7.09
N VAL A 31 -0.94 -12.71 7.75
CA VAL A 31 -0.79 -14.07 7.20
C VAL A 31 -2.09 -14.84 7.41
N LYS A 32 -2.65 -15.37 6.32
CA LYS A 32 -3.86 -16.22 6.36
C LYS A 32 -3.68 -17.43 5.47
N GLU A 33 -4.38 -18.52 5.79
CA GLU A 33 -4.46 -19.66 4.91
C GLU A 33 -5.24 -19.29 3.62
N VAL A 34 -4.70 -19.69 2.48
CA VAL A 34 -5.28 -19.42 1.16
C VAL A 34 -5.53 -20.70 0.38
N ASN A 35 -6.67 -20.76 -0.27
CA ASN A 35 -7.01 -21.85 -1.17
C ASN A 35 -6.40 -21.59 -2.54
N THR A 36 -5.40 -22.39 -2.90
CA THR A 36 -4.81 -22.42 -4.24
C THR A 36 -5.42 -23.56 -5.06
N PRO A 37 -5.45 -23.45 -6.41
CA PRO A 37 -5.97 -24.51 -7.28
C PRO A 37 -5.30 -25.87 -7.10
N ASN A 38 -4.02 -25.87 -6.70
CA ASN A 38 -3.22 -27.06 -6.44
C ASN A 38 -2.80 -27.10 -4.97
N ARG A 39 -2.90 -28.27 -4.33
CA ARG A 39 -2.35 -28.56 -3.00
C ARG A 39 -1.35 -29.72 -3.11
N PHE A 40 -0.05 -29.41 -3.06
CA PHE A 40 0.99 -30.44 -3.09
C PHE A 40 1.15 -31.06 -1.70
N GLY A 41 0.97 -32.39 -1.59
CA GLY A 41 1.15 -33.11 -0.33
C GLY A 41 0.09 -32.83 0.75
N GLY A 42 -1.06 -32.25 0.40
CA GLY A 42 -2.14 -31.95 1.34
C GLY A 42 -1.87 -30.78 2.30
N ILE A 43 -0.75 -30.08 2.12
CA ILE A 43 -0.36 -28.94 2.96
C ILE A 43 -1.08 -27.68 2.46
N GLY A 44 -1.69 -26.94 3.40
CA GLY A 44 -2.31 -25.64 3.11
C GLY A 44 -1.27 -24.57 2.81
N TYR A 45 -1.59 -23.64 1.93
CA TYR A 45 -0.72 -22.50 1.62
C TYR A 45 -1.09 -21.30 2.46
N LEU A 46 -0.09 -20.50 2.79
CA LEU A 46 -0.27 -19.21 3.44
C LEU A 46 -0.15 -18.09 2.40
N GLY A 47 -1.00 -17.09 2.53
CA GLY A 47 -0.98 -15.87 1.73
C GLY A 47 -1.08 -14.64 2.61
N PHE A 48 -0.98 -13.48 1.98
CA PHE A 48 -1.04 -12.19 2.66
C PHE A 48 -2.36 -11.48 2.36
N GLU A 49 -3.01 -11.03 3.42
CA GLU A 49 -4.12 -10.08 3.34
C GLU A 49 -3.63 -8.68 3.73
N LYS A 50 -3.96 -7.68 2.91
CA LYS A 50 -3.67 -6.26 3.19
C LYS A 50 -4.60 -5.75 4.29
N LEU A 51 -4.04 -5.18 5.35
CA LEU A 51 -4.78 -4.48 6.39
C LEU A 51 -4.84 -2.97 6.14
N THR A 52 -3.78 -2.39 5.57
CA THR A 52 -3.70 -0.96 5.27
C THR A 52 -4.31 -0.63 3.90
N PHE A 53 -5.31 0.26 3.90
CA PHE A 53 -5.91 0.81 2.68
C PHE A 53 -5.76 2.33 2.67
N VAL A 54 -4.67 2.81 2.05
CA VAL A 54 -4.36 4.23 1.90
C VAL A 54 -4.01 4.48 0.43
N PRO A 55 -4.46 5.58 -0.19
CA PRO A 55 -4.15 5.85 -1.59
C PRO A 55 -2.64 6.00 -1.81
N ILE A 56 -2.12 5.37 -2.86
CA ILE A 56 -0.75 5.61 -3.34
C ILE A 56 -0.72 6.92 -4.14
N GLN A 57 0.25 7.79 -3.88
CA GLN A 57 0.33 9.12 -4.48
C GLN A 57 0.83 9.09 -5.94
N CYS A 58 -0.08 9.27 -6.91
CA CYS A 58 0.26 9.22 -8.33
C CYS A 58 1.08 10.41 -8.86
N LYS A 59 1.07 11.56 -8.17
CA LYS A 59 1.73 12.79 -8.64
C LYS A 59 3.26 12.68 -8.78
N MET A 60 3.86 11.68 -8.12
CA MET A 60 5.32 11.46 -8.16
C MET A 60 5.70 10.21 -8.96
N ILE A 61 4.75 9.60 -9.66
CA ILE A 61 4.99 8.43 -10.51
C ILE A 61 5.32 8.92 -11.93
N ASP A 62 6.49 8.54 -12.45
CA ASP A 62 6.80 8.71 -13.86
C ASP A 62 6.09 7.61 -14.68
N LEU A 63 4.96 7.98 -15.29
CA LEU A 63 4.12 7.05 -16.06
C LEU A 63 4.82 6.49 -17.31
N SER A 64 5.91 7.10 -17.77
CA SER A 64 6.69 6.56 -18.90
C SER A 64 7.36 5.24 -18.54
N LEU A 65 7.77 5.10 -17.27
CA LEU A 65 8.48 3.93 -16.73
C LEU A 65 7.55 2.82 -16.23
N VAL A 66 6.24 3.10 -16.10
CA VAL A 66 5.26 2.16 -15.57
C VAL A 66 4.56 1.42 -16.72
N SER A 67 4.51 0.10 -16.66
CA SER A 67 3.79 -0.73 -17.65
C SER A 67 2.27 -0.54 -17.57
N VAL A 68 1.55 -0.87 -18.65
CA VAL A 68 0.08 -0.81 -18.67
C VAL A 68 -0.52 -1.70 -17.57
N THR A 69 0.06 -2.89 -17.37
CA THR A 69 -0.36 -3.83 -16.32
C THR A 69 -0.18 -3.27 -14.91
N GLU A 70 0.86 -2.49 -14.67
CA GLU A 70 1.08 -1.83 -13.37
C GLU A 70 0.11 -0.65 -13.17
N VAL A 71 -0.23 0.07 -14.23
CA VAL A 71 -1.30 1.10 -14.21
C VAL A 71 -2.65 0.46 -13.85
N ASP A 72 -2.99 -0.65 -14.48
CA ASP A 72 -4.22 -1.39 -14.18
C ASP A 72 -4.23 -1.91 -12.74
N TRP A 73 -3.09 -2.41 -12.26
CA TRP A 73 -2.92 -2.82 -10.87
C TRP A 73 -3.14 -1.65 -9.90
N LEU A 74 -2.56 -0.49 -10.19
CA LEU A 74 -2.70 0.71 -9.36
C LEU A 74 -4.15 1.21 -9.32
N ASN A 75 -4.80 1.26 -10.47
CA ASN A 75 -6.21 1.64 -10.60
C ASN A 75 -7.13 0.68 -9.82
N ASN A 76 -6.87 -0.63 -9.91
CA ASN A 76 -7.61 -1.63 -9.13
C ASN A 76 -7.34 -1.51 -7.63
N TYR A 77 -6.10 -1.18 -7.23
CA TYR A 77 -5.77 -0.92 -5.83
C TYR A 77 -6.52 0.30 -5.29
N HIS A 78 -6.49 1.42 -6.00
CA HIS A 78 -7.23 2.63 -5.65
C HIS A 78 -8.74 2.39 -5.57
N LEU A 79 -9.31 1.58 -6.47
CA LEU A 79 -10.72 1.17 -6.40
C LEU A 79 -11.01 0.37 -5.12
N GLN A 80 -10.12 -0.53 -4.70
CA GLN A 80 -10.28 -1.26 -3.43
C GLN A 80 -10.21 -0.32 -2.22
N VAL A 81 -9.28 0.64 -2.23
CA VAL A 81 -9.19 1.68 -1.18
C VAL A 81 -10.50 2.46 -1.10
N TRP A 82 -11.00 2.97 -2.23
CA TRP A 82 -12.27 3.69 -2.29
C TRP A 82 -13.43 2.85 -1.74
N LYS A 83 -13.58 1.60 -2.19
CA LYS A 83 -14.68 0.71 -1.76
C LYS A 83 -14.65 0.40 -0.27
N LYS A 84 -13.45 0.25 0.32
CA LYS A 84 -13.32 -0.08 1.74
C LYS A 84 -13.40 1.13 2.67
N VAL A 85 -12.78 2.24 2.27
CA VAL A 85 -12.62 3.41 3.15
C VAL A 85 -13.78 4.40 2.99
N SER A 86 -14.28 4.62 1.78
CA SER A 86 -15.33 5.62 1.57
C SER A 86 -16.58 5.40 2.44
N PRO A 87 -17.13 4.18 2.63
CA PRO A 87 -18.34 3.99 3.44
C PRO A 87 -18.14 4.31 4.94
N LEU A 88 -16.89 4.40 5.39
CA LEU A 88 -16.53 4.74 6.77
C LEU A 88 -16.39 6.26 6.99
N LEU A 89 -16.46 7.05 5.91
CA LEU A 89 -16.32 8.50 5.93
C LEU A 89 -17.69 9.15 5.70
N GLU A 90 -17.98 10.17 6.50
CA GLU A 90 -19.09 11.08 6.25
C GLU A 90 -18.90 11.83 4.93
N GLU A 91 -20.02 12.29 4.36
CA GLU A 91 -19.98 13.13 3.17
C GLU A 91 -19.27 14.47 3.48
N GLY A 92 -18.43 14.91 2.54
CA GLY A 92 -17.70 16.18 2.67
C GLY A 92 -16.23 16.07 2.26
N SER A 93 -15.45 17.04 2.72
CA SER A 93 -14.09 17.31 2.23
C SER A 93 -13.12 16.13 2.33
N VAL A 94 -13.25 15.29 3.36
CA VAL A 94 -12.38 14.12 3.56
C VAL A 94 -12.70 13.01 2.54
N ARG A 95 -13.99 12.77 2.29
CA ARG A 95 -14.43 11.80 1.28
C ARG A 95 -14.08 12.28 -0.13
N ASP A 96 -14.22 13.57 -0.39
CA ASP A 96 -13.80 14.18 -1.66
C ASP A 96 -12.27 14.10 -1.86
N TRP A 97 -11.50 14.35 -0.80
CA TRP A 97 -10.06 14.16 -0.80
C TRP A 97 -9.69 12.71 -1.12
N LEU A 98 -10.37 11.75 -0.51
CA LEU A 98 -10.14 10.33 -0.79
C LEU A 98 -10.40 10.03 -2.27
N TRP A 99 -11.54 10.49 -2.80
CA TRP A 99 -11.90 10.30 -4.21
C TRP A 99 -10.82 10.86 -5.13
N ASN A 100 -10.36 12.10 -4.86
CA ASN A 100 -9.34 12.78 -5.63
C ASN A 100 -7.99 12.04 -5.65
N ASN A 101 -7.67 11.32 -4.58
CA ASN A 101 -6.42 10.55 -4.48
C ASN A 101 -6.56 9.08 -4.91
N THR A 102 -7.77 8.60 -5.20
CA THR A 102 -8.03 7.25 -5.73
C THR A 102 -8.61 7.26 -7.15
N ARG A 103 -8.53 8.38 -7.87
CA ARG A 103 -9.04 8.45 -9.24
C ARG A 103 -8.19 7.59 -10.17
N PRO A 104 -8.80 6.89 -11.14
CA PRO A 104 -8.04 6.16 -12.15
C PRO A 104 -7.07 7.08 -12.90
N ILE A 105 -5.85 6.61 -13.08
CA ILE A 105 -4.85 7.25 -13.93
C ILE A 105 -4.83 6.61 -15.32
N THR A 106 -4.51 7.41 -16.32
CA THR A 106 -4.39 6.97 -17.72
C THR A 106 -2.97 7.20 -18.18
N LYS A 107 -2.36 6.21 -18.84
CA LYS A 107 -1.08 6.37 -19.50
C LYS A 107 -1.29 7.15 -20.80
N GLN A 108 -0.58 8.27 -20.96
CA GLN A 108 -0.58 9.06 -22.20
C GLN A 108 0.28 8.41 -23.28
#